data_AF-A0A0F8Z575-F1
#
_entry.id   AF-A0A0F8Z575-F1
#
_cell.length_a   1.000
_cell.length_b   1.000
_cell.length_c   1.000
_cell.angle_alpha   90.00
_cell.angle_beta   90.00
_cell.angle_gamma   90.00
#
_symmetry.space_group_name_H-M   'P 1'
#
loop_
_entity.id
_entity.type
_entity.pdbx_description
1 polymer ?
#
loop_
_entity_poly.entity_id
_entity_poly.type
_entity_poly.pdbx_seq_one_letter_code
_entity_poly.pdbx_strand_id
1 'polypeptide(L)'
;MELIYFQEAVDLVAKAFGLLGLTRDIEKLNVKELDLDHTPSRVVRMWLEMTEGVRGDPPEIAAFDSDHDQMLVCVGIDFTSLCSHHLVPFRGKVHIGYVPDGKV
;
A
#
# COMPACT_ATOMS: atom_id res chain seq x y z
N MET A 1 4.22 14.46 -2.22
CA MET A 1 2.85 14.96 -2.42
C MET A 1 2.64 16.03 -1.38
N GLU A 2 2.61 17.31 -1.79
CA GLU A 2 2.48 18.40 -0.81
C GLU A 2 1.22 18.21 0.03
N LEU A 3 1.30 18.57 1.31
CA LEU A 3 0.19 18.57 2.29
C LEU A 3 -1.07 19.28 1.76
N ILE A 4 -0.93 20.09 0.71
CA ILE A 4 -1.97 20.85 0.02
C ILE A 4 -3.11 19.95 -0.46
N TYR A 5 -2.82 18.76 -1.03
CA TYR A 5 -3.87 17.89 -1.59
C TYR A 5 -4.41 16.86 -0.59
N PHE A 6 -3.83 16.75 0.61
CA PHE A 6 -4.25 15.74 1.59
C PHE A 6 -5.69 16.01 2.05
N GLN A 7 -5.99 17.25 2.44
CA GLN A 7 -7.33 17.59 2.93
C GLN A 7 -8.39 17.43 1.82
N GLU A 8 -8.08 17.83 0.60
CA GLU A 8 -8.98 17.65 -0.55
C GLU A 8 -9.29 16.17 -0.80
N ALA A 9 -8.28 15.29 -0.72
CA ALA A 9 -8.48 13.85 -0.85
C ALA A 9 -9.37 13.28 0.28
N VAL A 10 -9.18 13.76 1.52
CA VAL A 10 -10.00 13.37 2.68
C VAL A 10 -11.46 13.78 2.47
N ASP A 11 -11.71 14.99 2.01
CA ASP A 11 -13.05 15.52 1.76
C ASP A 11 -13.76 14.73 0.64
N LEU A 12 -13.03 14.34 -0.42
CA LEU A 12 -13.55 13.49 -1.49
C LEU A 12 -13.95 12.09 -0.99
N VAL A 13 -13.11 11.45 -0.17
CA VAL A 13 -13.42 10.15 0.43
C VAL A 13 -14.62 10.25 1.36
N ALA A 14 -14.68 11.29 2.20
CA ALA A 14 -15.82 11.53 3.09
C ALA A 14 -17.13 11.70 2.31
N LYS A 15 -17.09 12.47 1.21
CA LYS A 15 -18.24 12.64 0.30
C LYS A 15 -18.66 11.31 -0.32
N ALA A 16 -17.73 10.51 -0.81
CA ALA A 16 -18.03 9.20 -1.39
C ALA A 16 -18.69 8.28 -0.35
N PHE A 17 -18.22 8.27 0.88
CA PHE A 17 -18.82 7.49 1.96
C PHE A 17 -20.25 7.93 2.27
N GLY A 18 -20.51 9.24 2.29
CA GLY A 18 -21.87 9.78 2.43
C GLY A 18 -22.80 9.35 1.31
N LEU A 19 -22.34 9.37 0.06
CA LEU A 19 -23.12 8.94 -1.11
C LEU A 19 -23.41 7.44 -1.11
N LEU A 20 -22.47 6.63 -0.62
CA LEU A 20 -22.61 5.17 -0.53
C LEU A 20 -23.33 4.72 0.75
N GLY A 21 -23.74 5.65 1.62
CA GLY A 21 -24.40 5.34 2.89
C GLY A 21 -23.47 4.70 3.92
N LEU A 22 -22.15 4.74 3.72
CA LEU A 22 -21.15 4.18 4.64
C LEU A 22 -20.98 5.01 5.93
N THR A 23 -21.56 6.21 5.96
CA THR A 23 -21.61 7.10 7.14
C THR A 23 -23.01 7.21 7.73
N ARG A 24 -24.03 6.52 7.19
CA ARG A 24 -25.41 6.57 7.71
C ARG A 24 -25.65 5.44 8.71
N ASP A 25 -26.15 5.82 9.89
CA ASP A 25 -26.76 4.97 10.91
C ASP A 25 -25.86 3.99 11.70
N ILE A 26 -24.64 4.39 12.09
CA ILE A 26 -23.88 3.66 13.14
C ILE A 26 -24.69 3.62 14.45
N GLU A 27 -25.50 4.65 14.71
CA GLU A 27 -26.43 4.70 15.85
C GLU A 27 -27.41 3.52 15.85
N LYS A 28 -27.79 2.99 14.69
CA LYS A 28 -28.67 1.80 14.58
C LYS A 28 -27.92 0.47 14.75
N LEU A 29 -26.60 0.47 14.56
CA LEU A 29 -25.76 -0.71 14.75
C LEU A 29 -25.45 -0.99 16.24
N ASN A 30 -25.89 -0.12 17.16
CA ASN A 30 -25.63 -0.21 18.60
C ASN A 30 -24.12 -0.35 18.92
N VAL A 31 -23.25 0.17 18.03
CA VAL A 31 -21.81 0.17 18.23
C VAL A 31 -21.40 1.56 18.68
N LYS A 32 -21.40 1.78 19.99
CA LYS A 32 -21.04 3.06 20.63
C LYS A 32 -19.55 3.42 20.52
N GLU A 33 -18.71 2.54 19.97
CA GLU A 33 -17.24 2.62 20.08
C GLU A 33 -16.48 2.75 18.74
N LEU A 34 -17.15 2.78 17.59
CA LEU A 34 -16.47 2.94 16.30
C LEU A 34 -16.27 4.42 15.97
N ASP A 35 -15.05 4.92 16.14
CA ASP A 35 -14.61 6.19 15.54
C ASP A 35 -14.62 6.05 14.02
N LEU A 36 -15.69 6.52 13.37
CA LEU A 36 -15.79 6.58 11.92
C LEU A 36 -15.47 7.95 11.32
N ASP A 37 -15.46 9.01 12.13
CA ASP A 37 -15.19 10.38 11.70
C ASP A 37 -13.78 10.53 11.12
N HIS A 38 -12.82 9.80 11.66
CA HIS A 38 -11.46 9.75 11.13
C HIS A 38 -11.24 8.67 10.06
N THR A 39 -12.26 7.92 9.65
CA THR A 39 -12.10 6.88 8.60
C THR A 39 -11.65 7.45 7.26
N PRO A 40 -12.20 8.56 6.74
CA PRO A 40 -11.73 9.11 5.47
C PRO A 40 -10.24 9.45 5.49
N SER A 41 -9.74 10.04 6.58
CA SER A 41 -8.31 10.38 6.71
C SER A 41 -7.43 9.14 6.84
N ARG A 42 -7.89 8.10 7.55
CA ARG A 42 -7.19 6.80 7.62
C ARG A 42 -7.12 6.11 6.26
N VAL A 43 -8.19 6.14 5.46
CA VAL A 43 -8.23 5.56 4.10
C VAL A 43 -7.26 6.28 3.17
N VAL A 44 -7.23 7.62 3.20
CA VAL A 44 -6.27 8.38 2.39
C VAL A 44 -4.83 8.03 2.81
N ARG A 45 -4.52 7.98 4.11
CA ARG A 45 -3.19 7.57 4.59
C ARG A 45 -2.81 6.16 4.13
N MET A 46 -3.74 5.21 4.24
CA MET A 46 -3.54 3.84 3.75
C MET A 46 -3.20 3.82 2.26
N TRP A 47 -3.95 4.52 1.40
CA TRP A 47 -3.64 4.59 -0.03
C TRP A 47 -2.29 5.26 -0.29
N LEU A 48 -1.91 6.28 0.49
CA LEU A 48 -0.61 6.93 0.35
C LEU A 48 0.55 6.00 0.72
N GLU A 49 0.41 5.20 1.75
CA GLU A 49 1.41 4.18 2.12
C GLU A 49 1.47 3.07 1.06
N MET A 50 0.34 2.47 0.72
CA MET A 50 0.28 1.35 -0.24
C MET A 50 0.74 1.69 -1.66
N THR A 51 0.82 2.98 -1.99
CA THR A 51 1.25 3.46 -3.31
C THR A 51 2.54 4.29 -3.26
N GLU A 52 3.28 4.25 -2.15
CA GLU A 52 4.51 5.03 -1.99
C GLU A 52 5.56 4.71 -3.06
N GLY A 53 5.68 3.44 -3.46
CA GLY A 53 6.63 3.00 -4.48
C GLY A 53 6.38 3.56 -5.89
N VAL A 54 5.24 4.22 -6.12
CA VAL A 54 4.95 4.94 -7.38
C VAL A 54 5.51 6.37 -7.36
N ARG A 55 5.72 6.93 -6.16
CA ARG A 55 6.13 8.32 -5.94
C ARG A 55 7.54 8.46 -5.36
N GLY A 56 8.08 7.38 -4.79
CA GLY A 56 9.43 7.35 -4.20
C GLY A 56 10.50 7.02 -5.23
N ASP A 57 11.73 7.34 -4.88
CA ASP A 57 12.91 6.85 -5.60
C ASP A 57 13.02 5.32 -5.46
N PRO A 58 13.66 4.64 -6.42
CA PRO A 58 14.03 3.24 -6.25
C PRO A 58 14.82 3.05 -4.94
N PRO A 59 14.64 1.92 -4.24
CA PRO A 59 15.40 1.67 -3.01
C PRO A 59 16.89 1.64 -3.31
N GLU A 60 17.71 2.10 -2.36
CA GLU A 60 19.16 1.92 -2.44
C GLU A 60 19.48 0.42 -2.44
N ILE A 61 20.21 -0.02 -3.46
CA ILE A 61 20.61 -1.42 -3.61
C ILE A 61 22.05 -1.56 -3.10
N ALA A 62 22.24 -2.41 -2.09
CA ALA A 62 23.57 -2.86 -1.70
C ALA A 62 24.03 -3.96 -2.67
N ALA A 63 25.25 -3.84 -3.18
CA ALA A 63 25.85 -4.82 -4.08
C ALA A 63 27.31 -5.09 -3.68
N PHE A 64 27.71 -6.36 -3.74
CA PHE A 64 29.04 -6.82 -3.32
C PHE A 64 29.73 -7.55 -4.46
N ASP A 65 31.06 -7.41 -4.58
CA ASP A 65 31.83 -8.18 -5.56
C ASP A 65 31.70 -9.68 -5.29
N SER A 66 31.46 -10.46 -6.34
CA SER A 66 31.30 -11.91 -6.24
C SER A 66 31.73 -12.61 -7.53
N ASP A 67 32.55 -13.65 -7.39
CA ASP A 67 32.90 -14.58 -8.47
C ASP A 67 31.90 -15.77 -8.54
N HIS A 68 30.75 -15.68 -7.87
CA HIS A 68 29.76 -16.75 -7.86
C HIS A 68 29.02 -16.83 -9.20
N ASP A 69 29.07 -18.00 -9.84
CA ASP A 69 28.55 -18.22 -11.20
C ASP A 69 27.35 -19.18 -11.25
N GLN A 70 26.78 -19.54 -10.08
CA GLN A 70 25.60 -20.38 -9.97
C GLN A 70 24.35 -19.55 -9.65
N MET A 71 23.17 -20.13 -9.89
CA MET A 71 21.90 -19.48 -9.59
C MET A 71 21.70 -19.32 -8.08
N LEU A 72 21.43 -18.10 -7.66
CA LEU A 72 20.93 -17.77 -6.34
C LEU A 72 19.40 -17.69 -6.39
N VAL A 73 18.73 -18.27 -5.40
CA VAL A 73 17.27 -18.23 -5.30
C VAL A 73 16.85 -17.78 -3.91
N CYS A 74 16.07 -16.70 -3.84
CA CYS A 74 15.36 -16.27 -2.65
C CYS A 74 13.87 -16.63 -2.80
N VAL A 75 13.36 -17.45 -1.90
CA VAL A 75 11.98 -17.97 -1.97
C VAL A 75 11.14 -17.51 -0.80
N GLY A 76 9.84 -17.30 -1.04
CA GLY A 76 8.87 -17.11 0.03
C GLY A 76 8.85 -15.70 0.61
N ILE A 77 9.28 -14.70 -0.17
CA ILE A 77 9.20 -13.29 0.20
C ILE A 77 7.71 -12.91 0.27
N ASP A 78 7.23 -12.52 1.46
CA ASP A 78 5.87 -12.01 1.61
C ASP A 78 5.73 -10.67 0.89
N PHE A 79 4.65 -10.52 0.12
CA PHE A 79 4.31 -9.23 -0.44
C PHE A 79 2.81 -8.96 -0.29
N THR A 80 2.50 -7.67 -0.14
CA THR A 80 1.15 -7.12 -0.24
C THR A 80 1.21 -6.01 -1.29
N SER A 81 0.22 -5.96 -2.17
CA SER A 81 0.09 -4.90 -3.15
C SER A 81 -1.38 -4.53 -3.34
N LEU A 82 -1.64 -3.56 -4.22
CA LEU A 82 -2.96 -3.02 -4.49
C LEU A 82 -3.34 -3.29 -5.95
N CYS A 83 -4.51 -3.91 -6.18
CA CYS A 83 -5.00 -4.10 -7.54
C CYS A 83 -5.34 -2.73 -8.15
N SER A 84 -4.69 -2.35 -9.25
CA SER A 84 -4.89 -1.06 -9.91
C SER A 84 -6.33 -0.83 -10.40
N HIS A 85 -7.07 -1.90 -10.69
CA HIS A 85 -8.42 -1.81 -11.23
C HIS A 85 -9.49 -1.54 -10.16
N HIS A 86 -9.30 -2.08 -8.95
CA HIS A 86 -10.33 -2.09 -7.91
C HIS A 86 -9.88 -1.43 -6.61
N LEU A 87 -8.58 -1.11 -6.49
CA LEU A 87 -7.96 -0.63 -5.26
C LEU A 87 -8.22 -1.54 -4.06
N VAL A 88 -8.23 -2.85 -4.31
CA VAL A 88 -8.36 -3.90 -3.29
C VAL A 88 -6.99 -4.53 -3.03
N PRO A 89 -6.58 -4.71 -1.76
CA PRO A 89 -5.33 -5.37 -1.43
C PRO A 89 -5.31 -6.83 -1.89
N PHE A 90 -4.18 -7.28 -2.42
CA PHE A 90 -3.89 -8.69 -2.64
C PHE A 90 -2.53 -9.05 -2.04
N ARG A 91 -2.38 -10.31 -1.65
CA ARG A 91 -1.20 -10.81 -0.93
C ARG A 91 -0.71 -12.10 -1.57
N GLY A 92 0.58 -12.36 -1.46
CA GLY A 92 1.17 -13.60 -1.94
C GLY A 92 2.62 -13.76 -1.56
N LYS A 93 3.29 -14.66 -2.27
CA LYS A 93 4.72 -14.92 -2.16
C LYS A 93 5.42 -14.55 -3.46
N VAL A 94 6.59 -13.92 -3.37
CA VAL A 94 7.52 -13.71 -4.46
C VAL A 94 8.70 -14.68 -4.30
N HIS A 95 9.14 -15.23 -5.43
CA HIS A 95 10.34 -16.05 -5.55
C HIS A 95 11.23 -15.37 -6.59
N ILE A 96 12.48 -15.07 -6.24
CA ILE A 96 13.45 -14.38 -7.10
C ILE A 96 14.62 -15.34 -7.33
N GLY A 97 14.99 -15.55 -8.58
CA GLY A 97 16.18 -16.30 -8.97
C GLY A 97 17.01 -15.50 -9.97
N TYR A 98 18.33 -15.43 -9.75
CA TYR A 98 19.26 -14.79 -10.69
C TYR A 98 20.62 -15.48 -10.64
N VAL A 99 21.40 -15.35 -11.72
CA VAL A 99 22.81 -15.75 -11.75
C VAL A 99 23.63 -14.46 -11.63
N PRO A 100 24.53 -14.34 -10.64
CA PRO A 100 25.36 -13.15 -10.49
C PRO A 100 26.29 -12.90 -11.68
N ASP A 101 26.56 -11.62 -11.98
CA ASP A 101 27.55 -11.19 -12.97
C ASP A 101 28.50 -10.17 -12.33
N GLY A 102 29.49 -10.69 -11.61
CA GLY A 102 30.47 -9.91 -10.85
C GLY A 102 29.90 -9.23 -9.59
N LYS A 103 28.58 -9.19 -9.40
CA LYS A 103 27.91 -8.58 -8.25
C LYS A 103 26.78 -9.46 -7.70
N VAL A 104 26.69 -9.52 -6.37
CA VAL A 104 25.55 -10.06 -5.60
C VAL A 104 24.86 -8.94 -4.86
#